data_AF-A0A848CDX4-F1
#
_entry.id   AF-A0A848CDX4-F1
#
_cell.length_a   1.000
_cell.length_b   1.000
_cell.length_c   1.000
_cell.angle_alpha   90.00
_cell.angle_beta   90.00
_cell.angle_gamma   90.00
#
_symmetry.space_group_name_H-M   'P 1'
#
loop_
_entity.id
_entity.type
_entity.pdbx_description
1 polymer ?
#
loop_
_entity_poly.entity_id
_entity_poly.type
_entity_poly.pdbx_seq_one_letter_code
_entity_poly.pdbx_strand_id
1 'polypeptide(L)'
;MNPVTDILARAVVPEHSAPFMQAVSGGRVLTVDNFVFYAAEDWLMAIAYPLRDGGEYSHQRFEAALAGALRETGATACFAVGPDLPPRLADNVLERDEFYTLPADAPVPPRLRSPVRKARERLRIDETREFGPQHRRLWAEFMGRAVLRANVRELFARTPQMLAAEGADVRLLNAWDGDRLVACLVLDYSTPAFVSYIVGARSRSHPVPHAGDALFAVMLEKARAAGCDFVQLGLGVNEGITRFKRKWGGAPQLSYVMAQWQERPRADVHKVVLDELMQALVERSDEGLSKRQILDRLPDQRPFAMLWELEKQGRRSWICGTAHFFCYSFADSFRRLFRKVDTVIFEGPLDAESLAQVEACGKSPDPGAVPLDGLMTEAEIRRLERVVCGVRGPVARFLNMEWEDAPDVRERLHTTRHWYAFFSLWTAFLERQGWRDSVDLEAWHLARDMGKTVLGMETMEEQLHSLEVVPMPRVLDFFRHCGQWRSYMKRNIYHYLRGELEPMMGTSTEFPTRTQQVIDFRDQRFRERMRPFIEKGGVAVFVGAAHMLRLRRMLTEDGFTVRQVRPTWIHRMRARLRGEDDLYRIPADGDR
;
A
#
# COMPACT_ATOMS: atom_id res chain seq x y z
N MET A 1 19.82 3.29 -35.41
CA MET A 1 20.55 2.82 -34.22
C MET A 1 19.57 2.01 -33.38
N ASN A 2 19.96 0.88 -32.80
CA ASN A 2 19.08 0.10 -31.92
C ASN A 2 18.68 0.98 -30.71
N PRO A 3 17.38 1.14 -30.38
CA PRO A 3 16.93 1.97 -29.25
C PRO A 3 17.64 1.65 -27.93
N VAL A 4 17.96 0.37 -27.69
CA VAL A 4 18.70 -0.07 -26.52
C VAL A 4 20.13 0.47 -26.50
N THR A 5 20.83 0.43 -27.64
CA THR A 5 22.21 0.94 -27.75
C THR A 5 22.27 2.45 -27.50
N ASP A 6 21.26 3.18 -27.97
CA ASP A 6 21.15 4.62 -27.78
C ASP A 6 20.88 4.99 -26.30
N ILE A 7 20.01 4.24 -25.61
CA ILE A 7 19.80 4.38 -24.16
C ILE A 7 21.10 4.15 -23.40
N LEU A 8 21.83 3.07 -23.71
CA LEU A 8 23.08 2.72 -23.02
C LEU A 8 24.14 3.80 -23.21
N ALA A 9 24.31 4.32 -24.43
CA ALA A 9 25.27 5.38 -24.73
C ALA A 9 24.99 6.68 -23.94
N ARG A 10 23.72 6.93 -23.60
CA ARG A 10 23.25 8.12 -22.90
C ARG A 10 22.82 7.83 -21.45
N ALA A 11 23.26 6.71 -20.88
CA ALA A 11 22.92 6.33 -19.51
C ALA A 11 23.49 7.32 -18.48
N VAL A 12 22.72 7.55 -17.40
CA VAL A 12 23.12 8.42 -16.27
C VAL A 12 22.94 7.72 -14.92
N VAL A 13 22.00 6.76 -14.84
CA VAL A 13 21.73 5.94 -13.67
C VAL A 13 21.74 4.44 -14.05
N PRO A 14 21.98 3.52 -13.10
CA PRO A 14 21.99 2.08 -13.38
C PRO A 14 20.71 1.55 -14.04
N GLU A 15 19.56 2.15 -13.71
CA GLU A 15 18.26 1.80 -14.27
C GLU A 15 18.11 2.14 -15.77
N HIS A 16 19.07 2.85 -16.37
CA HIS A 16 19.18 3.00 -17.83
C HIS A 16 19.86 1.81 -18.50
N SER A 17 20.40 0.84 -17.76
CA SER A 17 20.88 -0.42 -18.33
C SER A 17 19.70 -1.27 -18.80
N ALA A 18 19.17 -0.97 -19.99
CA ALA A 18 17.95 -1.58 -20.49
C ALA A 18 18.02 -3.12 -20.56
N PRO A 19 19.07 -3.75 -21.12
CA PRO A 19 19.16 -5.22 -21.16
C PRO A 19 19.13 -5.86 -19.76
N PHE A 20 19.85 -5.26 -18.81
CA PHE A 20 19.83 -5.66 -17.41
C PHE A 20 18.42 -5.53 -16.83
N MET A 21 17.80 -4.34 -16.94
CA MET A 21 16.48 -4.05 -16.39
C MET A 21 15.40 -4.95 -16.98
N GLN A 22 15.45 -5.26 -18.27
CA GLN A 22 14.54 -6.18 -18.93
C GLN A 22 14.72 -7.62 -18.41
N ALA A 23 15.96 -8.07 -18.17
CA ALA A 23 16.23 -9.42 -17.63
C ALA A 23 15.70 -9.60 -16.19
N VAL A 24 15.80 -8.55 -15.37
CA VAL A 24 15.39 -8.62 -13.95
C VAL A 24 13.91 -8.34 -13.76
N SER A 25 13.32 -7.44 -14.55
CA SER A 25 11.91 -7.06 -14.44
C SER A 25 10.97 -7.79 -15.39
N GLY A 26 11.49 -8.41 -16.47
CA GLY A 26 10.65 -8.96 -17.54
C GLY A 26 9.88 -7.92 -18.36
N GLY A 27 10.07 -6.62 -18.09
CA GLY A 27 9.43 -5.52 -18.81
C GLY A 27 10.01 -5.33 -20.20
N ARG A 28 9.20 -4.85 -21.15
CA ARG A 28 9.71 -4.25 -22.39
C ARG A 28 10.13 -2.81 -22.12
N VAL A 29 11.24 -2.38 -22.71
CA VAL A 29 11.68 -0.99 -22.65
C VAL A 29 10.98 -0.14 -23.71
N LEU A 30 10.67 1.11 -23.36
CA LEU A 30 10.26 2.16 -24.29
C LEU A 30 10.86 3.51 -23.86
N THR A 31 10.89 4.48 -24.77
CA THR A 31 11.47 5.80 -24.51
C THR A 31 10.50 6.89 -24.98
N VAL A 32 10.23 7.87 -24.11
CA VAL A 32 9.37 9.02 -24.42
C VAL A 32 10.06 10.28 -23.91
N ASP A 33 10.30 11.27 -24.77
CA ASP A 33 11.01 12.53 -24.45
C ASP A 33 12.31 12.32 -23.63
N ASN A 34 13.15 11.37 -24.05
CA ASN A 34 14.41 10.99 -23.39
C ASN A 34 14.28 10.41 -21.97
N PHE A 35 13.07 10.05 -21.53
CA PHE A 35 12.86 9.25 -20.33
C PHE A 35 12.68 7.78 -20.72
N VAL A 36 13.23 6.88 -19.90
CA VAL A 36 13.13 5.44 -20.10
C VAL A 36 11.98 4.90 -19.27
N PHE A 37 11.18 4.01 -19.86
CA PHE A 37 10.14 3.29 -19.15
C PHE A 37 10.25 1.80 -19.42
N TYR A 38 9.90 1.00 -18.41
CA TYR A 38 9.74 -0.44 -18.52
C TYR A 38 8.29 -0.78 -18.25
N ALA A 39 7.70 -1.65 -19.06
CA ALA A 39 6.32 -2.06 -18.87
C ALA A 39 6.10 -3.52 -19.24
N ALA A 40 5.23 -4.19 -18.53
CA ALA A 40 4.66 -5.47 -18.94
C ALA A 40 3.28 -5.63 -18.30
N GLU A 41 2.42 -6.41 -18.95
CA GLU A 41 1.04 -6.63 -18.50
C GLU A 41 0.31 -5.31 -18.21
N ASP A 42 0.04 -5.01 -16.94
CA ASP A 42 -0.64 -3.81 -16.46
C ASP A 42 0.23 -2.90 -15.58
N TRP A 43 1.56 -3.11 -15.57
CA TRP A 43 2.50 -2.28 -14.80
C TRP A 43 3.44 -1.47 -15.68
N LEU A 44 3.87 -0.32 -15.13
CA LEU A 44 4.84 0.57 -15.74
C LEU A 44 5.79 1.14 -14.69
N MET A 45 7.09 1.03 -14.93
CA MET A 45 8.15 1.68 -14.18
C MET A 45 8.74 2.81 -15.01
N ALA A 46 8.69 4.03 -14.50
CA ALA A 46 9.23 5.22 -15.10
C ALA A 46 10.60 5.56 -14.49
N ILE A 47 11.60 5.79 -15.33
CA ILE A 47 12.89 6.32 -14.92
C ILE A 47 12.87 7.82 -15.23
N ALA A 48 12.58 8.63 -14.22
CA ALA A 48 12.45 10.07 -14.27
C ALA A 48 13.80 10.81 -14.31
N TYR A 49 14.88 10.10 -14.66
CA TYR A 49 16.16 10.70 -15.02
C TYR A 49 16.18 10.84 -16.55
N PRO A 50 16.31 12.06 -17.10
CA PRO A 50 16.50 12.19 -18.54
C PRO A 50 17.82 11.52 -18.93
N LEU A 51 17.85 10.89 -20.10
CA LEU A 51 19.09 10.42 -20.72
C LEU A 51 20.06 11.60 -20.90
N ARG A 52 21.37 11.31 -20.93
CA ARG A 52 22.43 12.29 -21.20
C ARG A 52 22.09 13.08 -22.47
N ASP A 53 22.30 14.39 -22.42
CA ASP A 53 21.94 15.36 -23.47
C ASP A 53 20.42 15.53 -23.72
N GLY A 54 19.56 14.89 -22.92
CA GLY A 54 18.10 15.05 -22.95
C GLY A 54 17.56 16.31 -22.25
N GLY A 55 18.46 17.20 -21.80
CA GLY A 55 18.17 18.38 -21.02
C GLY A 55 17.95 18.10 -19.52
N GLU A 56 17.73 19.16 -18.75
CA GLU A 56 17.45 19.05 -17.31
C GLU A 56 16.08 18.44 -17.04
N TYR A 57 15.97 17.81 -15.88
CA TYR A 57 14.70 17.31 -15.36
C TYR A 57 13.71 18.46 -15.12
N SER A 58 12.46 18.24 -15.51
CA SER A 58 11.34 19.13 -15.20
C SER A 58 10.10 18.28 -14.95
N HIS A 59 9.33 18.60 -13.90
CA HIS A 59 8.07 17.93 -13.59
C HIS A 59 7.14 17.90 -14.81
N GLN A 60 7.00 19.04 -15.50
CA GLN A 60 6.10 19.16 -16.64
C GLN A 60 6.49 18.24 -17.81
N ARG A 61 7.78 18.17 -18.12
CA ARG A 61 8.30 17.30 -19.19
C ARG A 61 8.11 15.82 -18.84
N PHE A 62 8.50 15.46 -17.63
CA PHE A 62 8.35 14.08 -17.16
C PHE A 62 6.88 13.66 -17.11
N GLU A 63 5.96 14.53 -16.66
CA GLU A 63 4.53 14.24 -16.67
C GLU A 63 3.97 14.03 -18.08
N ALA A 64 4.38 14.86 -19.05
CA ALA A 64 3.96 14.69 -20.44
C ALA A 64 4.46 13.35 -21.01
N ALA A 65 5.71 12.99 -20.74
CA ALA A 65 6.30 11.72 -21.13
C ALA A 65 5.60 10.51 -20.49
N LEU A 66 5.40 10.57 -19.17
CA LEU A 66 4.69 9.56 -18.39
C LEU A 66 3.25 9.37 -18.89
N ALA A 67 2.53 10.46 -19.17
CA ALA A 67 1.19 10.39 -19.74
C ALA A 67 1.19 9.73 -21.13
N GLY A 68 2.24 9.95 -21.93
CA GLY A 68 2.45 9.26 -23.21
C GLY A 68 2.64 7.75 -23.04
N ALA A 69 3.56 7.37 -22.15
CA ALA A 69 3.88 5.98 -21.85
C ALA A 69 2.67 5.21 -21.27
N LEU A 70 1.87 5.86 -20.41
CA LEU A 70 0.64 5.28 -19.86
C LEU A 70 -0.43 5.06 -20.93
N ARG A 71 -0.58 5.99 -21.89
CA ARG A 71 -1.51 5.81 -23.02
C ARG A 71 -1.10 4.65 -23.92
N GLU A 72 0.19 4.46 -24.15
CA GLU A 72 0.69 3.38 -24.99
C GLU A 72 0.55 2.01 -24.32
N THR A 73 0.84 1.93 -23.02
CA THR A 73 0.89 0.66 -22.29
C THR A 73 -0.44 0.25 -21.68
N GLY A 74 -1.34 1.20 -21.39
CA GLY A 74 -2.55 0.93 -20.62
C GLY A 74 -2.28 0.52 -19.17
N ALA A 75 -1.05 0.73 -18.69
CA ALA A 75 -0.65 0.33 -17.34
C ALA A 75 -1.45 1.09 -16.28
N THR A 76 -1.80 0.39 -15.22
CA THR A 76 -2.50 0.93 -14.06
C THR A 76 -1.64 0.87 -12.80
N ALA A 77 -0.77 -0.13 -12.66
CA ALA A 77 0.20 -0.20 -11.57
C ALA A 77 1.48 0.56 -11.93
N CYS A 78 1.74 1.70 -11.30
CA CYS A 78 2.79 2.61 -11.76
C CYS A 78 3.83 2.90 -10.68
N PHE A 79 5.07 3.06 -11.15
CA PHE A 79 6.25 3.33 -10.34
C PHE A 79 7.08 4.40 -11.02
N ALA A 80 7.74 5.23 -10.23
CA ALA A 80 8.70 6.18 -10.75
C ALA A 80 9.90 6.26 -9.82
N VAL A 81 11.09 6.26 -10.42
CA VAL A 81 12.35 6.60 -9.74
C VAL A 81 12.96 7.81 -10.40
N GLY A 82 13.41 8.80 -9.62
CA GLY A 82 13.86 10.08 -10.17
C GLY A 82 14.73 10.89 -9.23
N PRO A 83 15.32 11.98 -9.73
CA PRO A 83 15.99 12.97 -8.88
C PRO A 83 14.96 13.71 -8.00
N ASP A 84 13.76 13.88 -8.54
CA ASP A 84 12.55 14.36 -7.88
C ASP A 84 11.33 13.82 -8.67
N LEU A 85 10.12 14.01 -8.14
CA LEU A 85 8.88 13.57 -8.77
C LEU A 85 7.80 14.68 -8.76
N PRO A 86 6.86 14.67 -9.72
CA PRO A 86 5.79 15.66 -9.79
C PRO A 86 4.95 15.72 -8.50
N PRO A 87 4.42 16.90 -8.11
CA PRO A 87 3.66 17.08 -6.87
C PRO A 87 2.49 16.11 -6.70
N ARG A 88 1.81 15.72 -7.79
CA ARG A 88 0.70 14.75 -7.73
C ARG A 88 1.10 13.37 -7.18
N LEU A 89 2.40 13.06 -7.17
CA LEU A 89 2.96 11.81 -6.68
C LEU A 89 3.59 11.96 -5.28
N ALA A 90 3.53 13.13 -4.65
CA ALA A 90 4.16 13.40 -3.36
C ALA A 90 3.66 12.45 -2.26
N ASP A 91 2.35 12.22 -2.19
CA ASP A 91 1.72 11.28 -1.24
C ASP A 91 2.00 9.81 -1.56
N ASN A 92 2.60 9.54 -2.73
CA ASN A 92 2.95 8.21 -3.21
C ASN A 92 4.43 7.88 -3.04
N VAL A 93 5.25 8.81 -2.52
CA VAL A 93 6.67 8.59 -2.31
C VAL A 93 6.90 7.62 -1.16
N LEU A 94 7.63 6.55 -1.45
CA LEU A 94 7.98 5.49 -0.49
C LEU A 94 9.37 5.67 0.10
N GLU A 95 10.32 6.18 -0.70
CA GLU A 95 11.73 6.19 -0.34
C GLU A 95 12.45 7.42 -0.92
N ARG A 96 13.43 7.90 -0.15
CA ARG A 96 14.42 8.90 -0.58
C ARG A 96 15.82 8.42 -0.18
N ASP A 97 16.76 8.52 -1.10
CA ASP A 97 18.17 8.16 -0.90
C ASP A 97 19.05 8.98 -1.88
N GLU A 98 20.32 8.63 -2.00
CA GLU A 98 21.26 9.22 -2.94
C GLU A 98 22.10 8.14 -3.61
N PHE A 99 22.33 8.33 -4.90
CA PHE A 99 23.29 7.55 -5.67
C PHE A 99 24.71 8.02 -5.36
N TYR A 100 25.56 7.05 -4.99
CA TYR A 100 26.98 7.28 -4.76
C TYR A 100 27.78 6.88 -5.99
N THR A 101 28.73 7.73 -6.40
CA THR A 101 29.68 7.41 -7.48
C THR A 101 31.11 7.59 -7.01
N LEU A 102 32.05 7.05 -7.80
CA LEU A 102 33.48 7.23 -7.61
C LEU A 102 34.16 7.31 -8.98
N PRO A 103 35.01 8.31 -9.27
CA PRO A 103 35.75 8.38 -10.53
C PRO A 103 36.55 7.10 -10.81
N ALA A 104 36.60 6.65 -12.06
CA ALA A 104 37.32 5.41 -12.41
C ALA A 104 38.84 5.55 -12.24
N ASP A 105 39.35 6.77 -12.31
CA ASP A 105 40.75 7.13 -12.07
C ASP A 105 41.09 7.31 -10.57
N ALA A 106 40.12 7.16 -9.67
CA ALA A 106 40.32 7.36 -8.24
C ALA A 106 41.46 6.47 -7.70
N PRO A 107 42.43 7.04 -6.94
CA PRO A 107 43.53 6.28 -6.40
C PRO A 107 43.08 5.44 -5.20
N VAL A 108 43.78 4.32 -4.95
CA VAL A 108 43.58 3.54 -3.72
C VAL A 108 43.91 4.45 -2.51
N PRO A 109 42.95 4.63 -1.56
CA PRO A 109 43.15 5.48 -0.40
C PRO A 109 44.42 5.09 0.38
N PRO A 110 45.21 6.04 0.90
CA PRO A 110 46.49 5.74 1.56
C PRO A 110 46.39 4.66 2.65
N ARG A 111 45.32 4.69 3.46
CA ARG A 111 45.04 3.72 4.52
C ARG A 111 44.76 2.29 4.02
N LEU A 112 44.43 2.12 2.75
CA LEU A 112 44.09 0.82 2.14
C LEU A 112 45.19 0.26 1.24
N ARG A 113 46.22 1.03 0.88
CA ARG A 113 47.30 0.58 -0.02
C ARG A 113 47.97 -0.71 0.45
N SER A 114 48.45 -0.74 1.71
CA SER A 114 49.07 -1.95 2.29
C SER A 114 48.08 -3.11 2.46
N PRO A 115 46.88 -2.89 3.05
CA PRO A 115 45.85 -3.93 3.14
C PRO A 115 45.47 -4.57 1.81
N VAL A 116 45.21 -3.74 0.78
CA VAL A 116 44.85 -4.21 -0.57
C VAL A 116 46.00 -5.00 -1.19
N ARG A 117 47.25 -4.50 -1.09
CA ARG A 117 48.42 -5.22 -1.60
C ARG A 117 48.55 -6.61 -0.99
N LYS A 118 48.49 -6.72 0.35
CA LYS A 118 48.57 -8.02 1.06
C LYS A 118 47.42 -8.96 0.68
N ALA A 119 46.22 -8.43 0.50
CA ALA A 119 45.08 -9.23 0.05
C ALA A 119 45.29 -9.74 -1.39
N ARG A 120 45.82 -8.93 -2.30
CA ARG A 120 46.15 -9.34 -3.68
C ARG A 120 47.28 -10.35 -3.78
N GLU A 121 48.27 -10.29 -2.89
CA GLU A 121 49.36 -11.29 -2.82
C GLU A 121 48.84 -12.68 -2.41
N ARG A 122 47.75 -12.73 -1.63
CA ARG A 122 47.12 -13.98 -1.18
C ARG A 122 46.03 -14.49 -2.11
N LEU A 123 45.20 -13.59 -2.64
CA LEU A 123 43.97 -13.94 -3.34
C LEU A 123 44.20 -14.03 -4.85
N ARG A 124 43.69 -15.10 -5.47
CA ARG A 124 43.53 -15.16 -6.92
C ARG A 124 42.24 -14.42 -7.29
N ILE A 125 42.35 -13.37 -8.08
CA ILE A 125 41.19 -12.58 -8.54
C ILE A 125 40.96 -12.87 -10.02
N ASP A 126 39.74 -13.26 -10.37
CA ASP A 126 39.31 -13.46 -11.76
C ASP A 126 37.96 -12.79 -12.04
N GLU A 127 37.64 -12.68 -13.33
CA GLU A 127 36.35 -12.21 -13.81
C GLU A 127 35.74 -13.27 -14.71
N THR A 128 34.45 -13.55 -14.54
CA THR A 128 33.75 -14.59 -15.30
C THR A 128 32.28 -14.24 -15.51
N ARG A 129 31.64 -14.86 -16.50
CA ARG A 129 30.18 -14.87 -16.65
C ARG A 129 29.53 -16.15 -16.13
N GLU A 130 30.34 -17.12 -15.66
CA GLU A 130 29.86 -18.43 -15.23
C GLU A 130 29.43 -18.44 -13.76
N PHE A 131 28.14 -18.73 -13.52
CA PHE A 131 27.59 -18.86 -12.18
C PHE A 131 27.65 -20.30 -11.65
N GLY A 132 28.81 -20.66 -11.10
CA GLY A 132 29.09 -22.00 -10.55
C GLY A 132 28.60 -22.28 -9.10
N PRO A 133 28.85 -23.51 -8.58
CA PRO A 133 28.44 -23.94 -7.24
C PRO A 133 29.00 -23.10 -6.08
N GLN A 134 30.24 -22.60 -6.19
CA GLN A 134 30.86 -21.77 -5.15
C GLN A 134 30.14 -20.43 -4.99
N HIS A 135 29.65 -19.83 -6.08
CA HIS A 135 28.83 -18.62 -6.04
C HIS A 135 27.49 -18.89 -5.35
N ARG A 136 26.80 -19.99 -5.69
CA ARG A 136 25.56 -20.41 -5.01
C ARG A 136 25.77 -20.58 -3.51
N ARG A 137 26.88 -21.21 -3.10
CA ARG A 137 27.23 -21.37 -1.69
C ARG A 137 27.45 -20.03 -0.99
N LEU A 138 28.20 -19.12 -1.62
CA LEU A 138 28.46 -17.79 -1.06
C LEU A 138 27.18 -16.95 -0.96
N TRP A 139 26.30 -17.01 -1.95
CA TRP A 139 25.00 -16.33 -1.94
C TRP A 139 24.10 -16.89 -0.86
N ALA A 140 24.00 -18.22 -0.72
CA ALA A 140 23.23 -18.86 0.33
C ALA A 140 23.77 -18.50 1.73
N GLU A 141 25.09 -18.51 1.91
CA GLU A 141 25.73 -18.09 3.17
C GLU A 141 25.39 -16.63 3.51
N PHE A 142 25.44 -15.74 2.52
CA PHE A 142 25.14 -14.32 2.72
C PHE A 142 23.66 -14.07 3.01
N MET A 143 22.76 -14.61 2.19
CA MET A 143 21.31 -14.42 2.31
C MET A 143 20.73 -15.12 3.55
N GLY A 144 21.34 -16.21 4.02
CA GLY A 144 20.91 -16.92 5.23
C GLY A 144 21.16 -16.14 6.52
N ARG A 145 22.08 -15.17 6.52
CA ARG A 145 22.44 -14.38 7.71
C ARG A 145 22.08 -12.89 7.62
N ALA A 146 21.94 -12.35 6.42
CA ALA A 146 21.70 -10.93 6.22
C ALA A 146 20.20 -10.64 6.21
N VAL A 147 19.77 -9.64 6.97
CA VAL A 147 18.44 -9.04 6.83
C VAL A 147 18.47 -8.16 5.59
N LEU A 148 18.02 -8.70 4.47
CA LEU A 148 17.97 -8.03 3.17
C LEU A 148 16.52 -7.68 2.83
N ARG A 149 16.29 -6.47 2.32
CA ARG A 149 15.03 -6.10 1.68
C ARG A 149 14.73 -7.02 0.48
N ALA A 150 13.46 -7.14 0.13
CA ALA A 150 13.00 -8.06 -0.92
C ALA A 150 13.70 -7.82 -2.27
N ASN A 151 13.90 -6.56 -2.66
CA ASN A 151 14.59 -6.18 -3.89
C ASN A 151 16.04 -6.65 -3.95
N VAL A 152 16.78 -6.43 -2.87
CA VAL A 152 18.18 -6.86 -2.77
C VAL A 152 18.25 -8.39 -2.80
N ARG A 153 17.38 -9.09 -2.07
CA ARG A 153 17.32 -10.55 -2.09
C ARG A 153 17.04 -11.09 -3.49
N GLU A 154 16.14 -10.44 -4.22
CA GLU A 154 15.80 -10.83 -5.60
C GLU A 154 16.97 -10.59 -6.57
N LEU A 155 17.78 -9.54 -6.39
CA LEU A 155 19.01 -9.34 -7.17
C LEU A 155 19.98 -10.54 -7.04
N PHE A 156 20.15 -11.07 -5.82
CA PHE A 156 20.94 -12.28 -5.60
C PHE A 156 20.30 -13.52 -6.24
N ALA A 157 18.97 -13.65 -6.18
CA ALA A 157 18.25 -14.77 -6.78
C ALA A 157 18.32 -14.77 -8.32
N ARG A 158 18.33 -13.58 -8.93
CA ARG A 158 18.34 -13.39 -10.39
C ARG A 158 19.73 -13.28 -11.02
N THR A 159 20.80 -13.47 -10.25
CA THR A 159 22.17 -13.43 -10.77
C THR A 159 22.38 -14.31 -12.03
N PRO A 160 21.88 -15.56 -12.12
CA PRO A 160 22.01 -16.36 -13.34
C PRO A 160 21.35 -15.73 -14.57
N GLN A 161 20.14 -15.17 -14.41
CA GLN A 161 19.37 -14.53 -15.47
C GLN A 161 20.05 -13.25 -15.95
N MET A 162 20.63 -12.46 -15.04
CA MET A 162 21.40 -11.26 -15.40
C MET A 162 22.63 -11.61 -16.24
N LEU A 163 23.39 -12.64 -15.85
CA LEU A 163 24.61 -13.06 -16.55
C LEU A 163 24.31 -13.60 -17.96
N ALA A 164 23.16 -14.25 -18.12
CA ALA A 164 22.67 -14.82 -19.38
C ALA A 164 21.92 -13.82 -20.26
N ALA A 165 21.66 -12.59 -19.78
CA ALA A 165 20.87 -11.62 -20.52
C ALA A 165 21.58 -11.16 -21.80
N GLU A 166 20.90 -11.34 -22.93
CA GLU A 166 21.39 -10.90 -24.23
C GLU A 166 21.48 -9.37 -24.27
N GLY A 167 22.60 -8.84 -24.76
CA GLY A 167 22.85 -7.40 -24.80
C GLY A 167 23.31 -6.79 -23.47
N ALA A 168 23.26 -7.52 -22.36
CA ALA A 168 23.86 -7.10 -21.10
C ALA A 168 25.29 -7.61 -20.97
N ASP A 169 26.19 -6.79 -20.43
CA ASP A 169 27.55 -7.16 -20.05
C ASP A 169 27.70 -7.24 -18.53
N VAL A 170 26.95 -8.17 -17.93
CA VAL A 170 27.04 -8.46 -16.50
C VAL A 170 28.10 -9.53 -16.26
N ARG A 171 28.98 -9.28 -15.28
CA ARG A 171 30.11 -10.16 -14.93
C ARG A 171 30.25 -10.32 -13.43
N LEU A 172 30.86 -11.43 -13.02
CA LEU A 172 31.25 -11.73 -11.65
C LEU A 172 32.73 -11.41 -11.47
N LEU A 173 33.07 -10.62 -10.46
CA LEU A 173 34.44 -10.36 -10.04
C LEU A 173 34.71 -11.11 -8.74
N ASN A 174 35.56 -12.13 -8.80
CA ASN A 174 35.74 -13.11 -7.74
C ASN A 174 37.07 -12.96 -7.03
N ALA A 175 37.09 -13.26 -5.73
CA ALA A 175 38.30 -13.45 -4.94
C ALA A 175 38.34 -14.88 -4.42
N TRP A 176 39.39 -15.60 -4.79
CA TRP A 176 39.64 -16.99 -4.43
C TRP A 176 40.81 -17.11 -3.45
N ASP A 177 40.60 -17.90 -2.39
CA ASP A 177 41.65 -18.35 -1.46
C ASP A 177 41.84 -19.86 -1.68
N GLY A 178 42.83 -20.24 -2.48
CA GLY A 178 42.89 -21.58 -3.09
C GLY A 178 41.66 -21.83 -3.97
N ASP A 179 40.95 -22.94 -3.73
CA ASP A 179 39.74 -23.33 -4.46
C ASP A 179 38.44 -22.75 -3.86
N ARG A 180 38.54 -21.92 -2.81
CA ARG A 180 37.38 -21.36 -2.11
C ARG A 180 37.09 -19.94 -2.57
N LEU A 181 35.86 -19.69 -2.99
CA LEU A 181 35.38 -18.34 -3.28
C LEU A 181 35.09 -17.61 -1.96
N VAL A 182 35.88 -16.60 -1.63
CA VAL A 182 35.79 -15.87 -0.35
C VAL A 182 35.10 -14.51 -0.49
N ALA A 183 35.05 -13.94 -1.68
CA ALA A 183 34.22 -12.78 -1.99
C ALA A 183 33.88 -12.73 -3.49
N CYS A 184 32.76 -12.11 -3.83
CA CYS A 184 32.30 -11.93 -5.19
C CYS A 184 31.50 -10.63 -5.32
N LEU A 185 31.73 -9.86 -6.39
CA LEU A 185 30.91 -8.72 -6.80
C LEU A 185 30.23 -9.03 -8.13
N VAL A 186 29.01 -8.54 -8.32
CA VAL A 186 28.29 -8.54 -9.59
C VAL A 186 28.36 -7.13 -10.16
N LEU A 187 28.94 -7.01 -11.34
CA LEU A 187 29.21 -5.74 -12.02
C LEU A 187 28.50 -5.72 -13.36
N ASP A 188 27.91 -4.58 -13.71
CA ASP A 188 27.32 -4.33 -15.03
C ASP A 188 28.17 -3.33 -15.80
N TYR A 189 28.70 -3.78 -16.94
CA TYR A 189 29.52 -3.02 -17.89
C TYR A 189 28.71 -2.60 -19.13
N SER A 190 27.39 -2.79 -19.14
CA SER A 190 26.56 -2.53 -20.33
C SER A 190 26.59 -1.06 -20.78
N THR A 191 26.89 -0.12 -19.89
CA THR A 191 26.98 1.30 -20.22
C THR A 191 28.44 1.70 -20.46
N PRO A 192 28.74 2.50 -21.51
CA PRO A 192 30.11 2.95 -21.77
C PRO A 192 30.59 3.99 -20.74
N ALA A 193 29.67 4.78 -20.17
CA ALA A 193 30.02 5.85 -19.24
C ALA A 193 30.46 5.34 -17.86
N PHE A 194 29.88 4.23 -17.38
CA PHE A 194 30.17 3.72 -16.04
C PHE A 194 29.99 2.22 -15.89
N VAL A 195 30.69 1.68 -14.89
CA VAL A 195 30.45 0.33 -14.38
C VAL A 195 29.51 0.42 -13.18
N SER A 196 28.43 -0.35 -13.16
CA SER A 196 27.53 -0.39 -11.99
C SER A 196 27.87 -1.55 -11.07
N TYR A 197 28.03 -1.26 -9.78
CA TYR A 197 28.02 -2.27 -8.72
C TYR A 197 26.57 -2.64 -8.40
N ILE A 198 26.17 -3.87 -8.70
CA ILE A 198 24.80 -4.36 -8.47
C ILE A 198 24.68 -4.93 -7.05
N VAL A 199 25.40 -6.02 -6.78
CA VAL A 199 25.41 -6.71 -5.48
C VAL A 199 26.77 -7.37 -5.25
N GLY A 200 27.05 -7.75 -4.01
CA GLY A 200 28.26 -8.48 -3.68
C GLY A 200 28.18 -9.11 -2.30
N ALA A 201 28.93 -10.18 -2.10
CA ALA A 201 29.04 -10.81 -0.79
C ALA A 201 30.47 -11.26 -0.50
N ARG A 202 30.70 -11.48 0.79
CA ARG A 202 31.93 -12.03 1.34
C ARG A 202 31.61 -13.15 2.32
N SER A 203 32.42 -14.20 2.28
CA SER A 203 32.31 -15.31 3.22
C SER A 203 32.67 -14.85 4.62
N ARG A 204 31.88 -15.30 5.59
CA ARG A 204 32.18 -15.20 7.03
C ARG A 204 32.64 -16.52 7.61
N SER A 205 32.33 -17.63 6.93
CA SER A 205 32.79 -18.97 7.28
C SER A 205 34.28 -19.13 6.98
N HIS A 206 34.77 -18.48 5.93
CA HIS A 206 36.20 -18.43 5.57
C HIS A 206 36.61 -16.97 5.32
N PRO A 207 36.68 -16.14 6.38
CA PRO A 207 36.91 -14.72 6.21
C PRO A 207 38.38 -14.46 5.86
N VAL A 208 38.62 -13.84 4.70
CA VAL A 208 39.93 -13.27 4.36
C VAL A 208 39.88 -11.75 4.56
N PRO A 209 40.74 -11.18 5.44
CA PRO A 209 40.80 -9.75 5.65
C PRO A 209 40.99 -9.00 4.33
N HIS A 210 40.25 -7.92 4.14
CA HIS A 210 40.36 -7.03 2.98
C HIS A 210 40.07 -7.65 1.60
N ALA A 211 39.45 -8.84 1.52
CA ALA A 211 39.05 -9.43 0.24
C ALA A 211 38.11 -8.50 -0.57
N GLY A 212 37.11 -7.90 0.10
CA GLY A 212 36.22 -6.92 -0.55
C GLY A 212 36.94 -5.63 -0.99
N ASP A 213 37.92 -5.17 -0.22
CA ASP A 213 38.75 -4.01 -0.61
C ASP A 213 39.63 -4.35 -1.83
N ALA A 214 40.15 -5.57 -1.91
CA ALA A 214 40.92 -6.02 -3.07
C ALA A 214 40.04 -6.09 -4.34
N LEU A 215 38.83 -6.64 -4.23
CA LEU A 215 37.87 -6.63 -5.35
C LEU A 215 37.49 -5.22 -5.78
N PHE A 216 37.30 -4.31 -4.83
CA PHE A 216 36.97 -2.91 -5.13
C PHE A 216 38.13 -2.20 -5.86
N ALA A 217 39.38 -2.47 -5.47
CA ALA A 217 40.55 -1.96 -6.18
C ALA A 217 40.60 -2.45 -7.64
N VAL A 218 40.37 -3.75 -7.85
CA VAL A 218 40.36 -4.36 -9.18
C VAL A 218 39.17 -3.89 -10.02
N MET A 219 38.02 -3.63 -9.41
CA MET A 219 36.87 -3.02 -10.09
C MET A 219 37.24 -1.64 -10.67
N LEU A 220 37.98 -0.80 -9.94
CA LEU A 220 38.43 0.51 -10.46
C LEU A 220 39.46 0.36 -11.59
N GLU A 221 40.40 -0.57 -11.46
CA GLU A 221 41.36 -0.91 -12.52
C GLU A 221 40.62 -1.32 -13.80
N LYS A 222 39.58 -2.15 -13.67
CA LYS A 222 38.75 -2.63 -14.79
C LYS A 222 37.87 -1.55 -15.38
N ALA A 223 37.22 -0.73 -14.57
CA ALA A 223 36.40 0.39 -15.04
C ALA A 223 37.25 1.36 -15.88
N ARG A 224 38.47 1.67 -15.42
CA ARG A 224 39.42 2.49 -16.18
C ARG A 224 39.87 1.82 -17.48
N ALA A 225 40.18 0.53 -17.45
CA ALA A 225 40.56 -0.23 -18.64
C ALA A 225 39.42 -0.32 -19.68
N ALA A 226 38.17 -0.30 -19.22
CA ALA A 226 36.98 -0.23 -20.08
C ALA A 226 36.71 1.18 -20.64
N GLY A 227 37.46 2.19 -20.22
CA GLY A 227 37.28 3.57 -20.65
C GLY A 227 36.11 4.30 -19.98
N CYS A 228 35.60 3.77 -18.86
CA CYS A 228 34.51 4.41 -18.13
C CYS A 228 34.98 5.66 -17.39
N ASP A 229 34.08 6.64 -17.25
CA ASP A 229 34.32 7.88 -16.52
C ASP A 229 34.33 7.63 -15.00
N PHE A 230 33.38 6.80 -14.52
CA PHE A 230 33.18 6.53 -13.10
C PHE A 230 32.61 5.13 -12.84
N VAL A 231 32.56 4.75 -11.57
CA VAL A 231 31.85 3.57 -11.06
C VAL A 231 30.61 4.05 -10.29
N GLN A 232 29.47 3.44 -10.60
CA GLN A 232 28.23 3.61 -9.88
C GLN A 232 28.18 2.63 -8.69
N LEU A 233 28.14 3.13 -7.45
CA LEU A 233 28.21 2.33 -6.23
C LEU A 233 26.84 1.89 -5.67
N GLY A 234 25.76 2.34 -6.29
CA GLY A 234 24.36 2.20 -5.90
C GLY A 234 23.91 3.21 -4.84
N LEU A 235 22.71 3.00 -4.31
CA LEU A 235 22.08 3.79 -3.24
C LEU A 235 22.76 3.63 -1.88
N GLY A 236 22.64 4.62 -0.99
CA GLY A 236 23.21 4.57 0.36
C GLY A 236 22.75 3.36 1.18
N VAL A 237 21.45 3.03 1.09
CA VAL A 237 20.72 1.91 1.73
C VAL A 237 20.77 1.93 3.27
N ASN A 238 21.96 1.94 3.87
CA ASN A 238 22.16 2.10 5.31
C ASN A 238 23.57 2.66 5.61
N GLU A 239 23.79 3.01 6.88
CA GLU A 239 25.04 3.61 7.32
C GLU A 239 26.27 2.70 7.13
N GLY A 240 26.10 1.38 7.28
CA GLY A 240 27.18 0.40 7.08
C GLY A 240 27.69 0.35 5.64
N ILE A 241 26.77 0.32 4.67
CA ILE A 241 27.07 0.35 3.23
C ILE A 241 27.65 1.72 2.85
N THR A 242 27.04 2.80 3.34
CA THR A 242 27.51 4.17 3.09
C THR A 242 28.93 4.41 3.61
N ARG A 243 29.27 3.89 4.80
CA ARG A 243 30.65 3.95 5.33
C ARG A 243 31.65 3.24 4.43
N PHE A 244 31.29 2.10 3.85
CA PHE A 244 32.18 1.38 2.94
C PHE A 244 32.44 2.17 1.65
N LYS A 245 31.41 2.83 1.10
CA LYS A 245 31.54 3.70 -0.09
C LYS A 245 32.42 4.91 0.19
N ARG A 246 32.13 5.63 1.27
CA ARG A 246 32.90 6.82 1.70
C ARG A 246 34.35 6.49 2.04
N LYS A 247 34.62 5.30 2.59
CA LYS A 247 35.98 4.79 2.86
C LYS A 247 36.84 4.77 1.58
N TRP A 248 36.23 4.53 0.42
CA TRP A 248 36.89 4.53 -0.89
C TRP A 248 36.85 5.90 -1.59
N GLY A 249 36.26 6.93 -0.96
CA GLY A 249 36.09 8.25 -1.55
C GLY A 249 34.78 8.42 -2.33
N GLY A 250 33.87 7.44 -2.28
CA GLY A 250 32.57 7.54 -2.94
C GLY A 250 31.74 8.67 -2.34
N ALA A 251 31.15 9.49 -3.20
CA ALA A 251 30.38 10.68 -2.83
C ALA A 251 28.95 10.59 -3.39
N PRO A 252 27.94 11.13 -2.67
CA PRO A 252 26.60 11.27 -3.24
C PRO A 252 26.65 12.24 -4.42
N GLN A 253 25.98 11.91 -5.51
CA GLN A 253 25.96 12.75 -6.72
C GLN A 253 24.55 13.01 -7.26
N LEU A 254 23.64 12.06 -7.13
CA LEU A 254 22.27 12.18 -7.63
C LEU A 254 21.30 11.84 -6.51
N SER A 255 20.34 12.73 -6.27
CA SER A 255 19.19 12.43 -5.41
C SER A 255 18.39 11.28 -5.99
N TYR A 256 17.76 10.49 -5.13
CA TYR A 256 16.89 9.39 -5.51
C TYR A 256 15.58 9.50 -4.75
N VAL A 257 14.47 9.51 -5.49
CA VAL A 257 13.10 9.45 -4.98
C VAL A 257 12.39 8.32 -5.68
N MET A 258 11.68 7.48 -4.92
CA MET A 258 10.85 6.40 -5.45
C MET A 258 9.40 6.59 -5.03
N ALA A 259 8.48 6.53 -5.99
CA ALA A 259 7.04 6.54 -5.74
C ALA A 259 6.33 5.35 -6.37
N GLN A 260 5.21 4.96 -5.76
CA GLN A 260 4.30 3.92 -6.24
C GLN A 260 2.85 4.40 -6.18
N TRP A 261 2.12 4.25 -7.28
CA TRP A 261 0.71 4.60 -7.34
C TRP A 261 -0.09 3.69 -8.27
N GLN A 262 -1.40 3.90 -8.27
CA GLN A 262 -2.34 3.28 -9.20
C GLN A 262 -2.91 4.37 -10.10
N GLU A 263 -2.58 4.33 -11.39
CA GLU A 263 -3.04 5.26 -12.40
C GLU A 263 -4.51 4.99 -12.72
N ARG A 264 -5.30 6.06 -12.85
CA ARG A 264 -6.73 5.95 -13.16
C ARG A 264 -6.91 6.00 -14.67
N PRO A 265 -7.74 5.12 -15.28
CA PRO A 265 -8.14 5.30 -16.67
C PRO A 265 -8.74 6.70 -16.87
N ARG A 266 -8.33 7.41 -17.92
CA ARG A 266 -8.90 8.74 -18.28
C ARG A 266 -10.33 8.59 -18.81
N ALA A 267 -11.26 8.28 -17.92
CA ALA A 267 -12.59 8.88 -17.93
C ALA A 267 -12.61 9.83 -16.72
N ASP A 268 -13.07 11.07 -16.91
CA ASP A 268 -13.20 12.14 -15.89
C ASP A 268 -12.00 13.09 -15.70
N VAL A 269 -11.50 13.70 -16.77
CA VAL A 269 -10.56 14.84 -16.70
C VAL A 269 -11.23 16.10 -16.09
N HIS A 270 -12.56 16.18 -16.04
CA HIS A 270 -13.29 17.33 -15.51
C HIS A 270 -13.32 17.46 -13.97
N LYS A 271 -12.89 16.45 -13.20
CA LYS A 271 -12.87 16.50 -11.72
C LYS A 271 -11.55 16.99 -11.11
N VAL A 272 -10.43 16.86 -11.82
CA VAL A 272 -9.08 17.08 -11.27
C VAL A 272 -8.78 18.58 -11.07
N VAL A 273 -9.30 19.43 -11.96
CA VAL A 273 -9.04 20.88 -11.96
C VAL A 273 -9.64 21.59 -10.73
N LEU A 274 -10.67 21.02 -10.10
CA LEU A 274 -11.35 21.64 -8.96
C LEU A 274 -10.66 21.31 -7.61
N ASP A 275 -10.04 20.13 -7.51
CA ASP A 275 -9.31 19.71 -6.30
C ASP A 275 -7.94 20.42 -6.21
N GLU A 276 -7.23 20.61 -7.33
CA GLU A 276 -5.95 21.33 -7.36
C GLU A 276 -6.11 22.82 -6.99
N LEU A 277 -7.23 23.45 -7.37
CA LEU A 277 -7.52 24.84 -7.02
C LEU A 277 -7.82 25.04 -5.52
N MET A 278 -8.37 24.02 -4.87
CA MET A 278 -8.69 24.03 -3.44
C MET A 278 -7.45 23.74 -2.58
N GLN A 279 -6.51 22.96 -3.08
CA GLN A 279 -5.27 22.60 -2.38
C GLN A 279 -4.26 23.77 -2.39
N ALA A 280 -4.18 24.52 -3.49
CA ALA A 280 -3.38 25.75 -3.60
C ALA A 280 -3.81 26.87 -2.62
N LEU A 281 -5.03 26.83 -2.10
CA LEU A 281 -5.54 27.80 -1.11
C LEU A 281 -5.17 27.44 0.34
N VAL A 282 -4.74 26.21 0.61
CA VAL A 282 -4.43 25.70 1.95
C VAL A 282 -2.93 25.79 2.28
N GLU A 283 -2.07 25.82 1.26
CA GLU A 283 -0.60 25.79 1.40
C GLU A 283 0.05 27.13 1.80
N ARG A 284 -0.74 28.12 2.23
CA ARG A 284 -0.22 29.40 2.76
C ARG A 284 -0.40 29.52 4.28
N SER A 285 0.39 28.78 5.05
CA SER A 285 0.76 29.17 6.42
C SER A 285 1.94 28.34 6.95
N ASP A 286 2.96 29.06 7.44
CA ASP A 286 4.34 28.60 7.62
C ASP A 286 4.69 28.01 9.02
N GLU A 287 5.73 27.16 8.98
CA GLU A 287 6.76 26.76 9.96
C GLU A 287 6.47 26.11 11.34
N GLY A 288 7.21 25.02 11.61
CA GLY A 288 7.64 24.56 12.96
C GLY A 288 7.15 23.18 13.42
N LEU A 289 8.06 22.19 13.49
CA LEU A 289 7.76 20.83 13.99
C LEU A 289 7.45 20.84 15.50
N SER A 290 6.18 20.63 15.82
CA SER A 290 5.61 20.65 17.18
C SER A 290 4.95 19.31 17.49
N LYS A 291 4.03 19.27 18.47
CA LYS A 291 3.09 18.16 18.79
C LYS A 291 2.56 17.35 17.59
N ARG A 292 2.61 17.91 16.37
CA ARG A 292 2.53 17.24 15.06
C ARG A 292 3.20 15.86 14.99
N GLN A 293 4.46 15.68 15.40
CA GLN A 293 5.12 14.36 15.26
C GLN A 293 4.49 13.25 16.14
N ILE A 294 3.80 13.65 17.22
CA ILE A 294 3.04 12.76 18.11
C ILE A 294 1.60 12.58 17.56
N LEU A 295 1.02 13.64 16.98
CA LEU A 295 -0.27 13.61 16.28
C LEU A 295 -0.23 12.81 14.97
N ASP A 296 0.87 12.80 14.23
CA ASP A 296 1.05 12.07 12.96
C ASP A 296 1.07 10.55 13.18
N ARG A 297 1.19 10.10 14.44
CA ARG A 297 1.04 8.70 14.86
C ARG A 297 -0.37 8.35 15.32
N LEU A 298 -1.23 9.34 15.52
CA LEU A 298 -2.64 9.14 15.87
C LEU A 298 -3.47 9.19 14.58
N PRO A 299 -4.53 8.36 14.44
CA PRO A 299 -5.41 8.48 13.29
C PRO A 299 -6.00 9.88 13.21
N ASP A 300 -6.07 10.42 11.99
CA ASP A 300 -6.62 11.75 11.69
C ASP A 300 -8.02 11.89 12.32
N GLN A 301 -8.17 12.80 13.29
CA GLN A 301 -9.46 13.05 13.93
C GLN A 301 -10.42 13.72 12.93
N ARG A 302 -11.66 13.24 12.86
CA ARG A 302 -12.73 13.86 12.07
C ARG A 302 -14.01 14.06 12.90
N PRO A 303 -14.84 15.07 12.59
CA PRO A 303 -16.15 15.20 13.21
C PRO A 303 -17.08 14.05 12.78
N PHE A 304 -17.68 13.37 13.75
CA PHE A 304 -18.66 12.31 13.50
C PHE A 304 -20.05 12.88 13.13
N ALA A 305 -20.48 12.68 11.87
CA ALA A 305 -21.76 13.19 11.34
C ALA A 305 -22.85 12.12 11.16
N MET A 306 -22.52 10.85 11.39
CA MET A 306 -23.45 9.71 11.36
C MET A 306 -24.12 9.52 12.73
N LEU A 307 -24.70 10.60 13.25
CA LEU A 307 -25.25 10.69 14.60
C LEU A 307 -26.64 11.33 14.55
N TRP A 308 -27.59 10.74 15.27
CA TRP A 308 -28.95 11.25 15.43
C TRP A 308 -29.30 11.38 16.90
N GLU A 309 -29.98 12.47 17.23
CA GLU A 309 -30.63 12.71 18.49
C GLU A 309 -32.06 12.18 18.45
N LEU A 310 -32.45 11.51 19.53
CA LEU A 310 -33.78 10.96 19.75
C LEU A 310 -34.40 11.70 20.92
N GLU A 311 -35.56 12.32 20.71
CA GLU A 311 -36.30 13.02 21.76
C GLU A 311 -37.73 12.47 21.87
N LYS A 312 -38.13 12.09 23.09
CA LYS A 312 -39.50 11.65 23.40
C LYS A 312 -39.84 12.06 24.84
N GLN A 313 -40.96 12.75 25.02
CA GLN A 313 -41.43 13.22 26.34
C GLN A 313 -40.36 13.99 27.15
N GLY A 314 -39.58 14.83 26.48
CA GLY A 314 -38.49 15.62 27.10
C GLY A 314 -37.25 14.81 27.50
N ARG A 315 -37.22 13.50 27.23
CA ARG A 315 -36.05 12.63 27.41
C ARG A 315 -35.23 12.59 26.12
N ARG A 316 -33.90 12.63 26.24
CA ARG A 316 -32.95 12.62 25.12
C ARG A 316 -32.06 11.40 25.15
N SER A 317 -31.92 10.77 23.99
CA SER A 317 -31.01 9.66 23.70
C SER A 317 -30.37 9.89 22.33
N TRP A 318 -29.40 9.05 21.95
CA TRP A 318 -28.70 9.15 20.67
C TRP A 318 -28.59 7.79 19.99
N ILE A 319 -28.56 7.80 18.66
CA ILE A 319 -28.26 6.62 17.85
C ILE A 319 -27.24 6.97 16.76
N CYS A 320 -26.30 6.07 16.51
CA CYS A 320 -25.12 6.27 15.68
C CYS A 320 -25.05 5.22 14.58
N GLY A 321 -24.60 5.61 13.39
CA GLY A 321 -24.29 4.72 12.28
C GLY A 321 -22.78 4.44 12.18
N THR A 322 -22.32 3.25 12.58
CA THR A 322 -20.90 2.86 12.58
C THR A 322 -20.45 2.23 11.26
N ALA A 323 -19.14 2.26 11.03
CA ALA A 323 -18.48 1.52 9.97
C ALA A 323 -17.42 0.58 10.58
N HIS A 324 -17.44 -0.69 10.19
CA HIS A 324 -16.52 -1.71 10.71
C HIS A 324 -15.06 -1.49 10.31
N PHE A 325 -14.81 -0.75 9.23
CA PHE A 325 -13.47 -0.38 8.77
C PHE A 325 -13.46 1.08 8.34
N PHE A 326 -12.48 1.84 8.80
CA PHE A 326 -12.33 3.26 8.51
C PHE A 326 -10.87 3.71 8.63
N CYS A 327 -10.54 4.89 8.07
CA CYS A 327 -9.18 5.45 8.11
C CYS A 327 -9.06 6.72 8.96
N TYR A 328 -10.11 7.05 9.73
CA TYR A 328 -10.16 8.23 10.58
C TYR A 328 -10.68 7.83 11.96
N SER A 329 -10.24 8.58 12.97
CA SER A 329 -10.75 8.46 14.33
C SER A 329 -11.85 9.49 14.60
N PHE A 330 -12.83 9.09 15.39
CA PHE A 330 -13.95 9.90 15.85
C PHE A 330 -13.96 10.05 17.39
N ALA A 331 -12.87 9.65 18.05
CA ALA A 331 -12.75 9.59 19.50
C ALA A 331 -13.18 10.90 20.19
N ASP A 332 -12.85 12.06 19.64
CA ASP A 332 -13.26 13.34 20.22
C ASP A 332 -14.77 13.59 20.17
N SER A 333 -15.44 13.16 19.10
CA SER A 333 -16.91 13.20 19.03
C SER A 333 -17.54 12.23 20.01
N PHE A 334 -16.98 11.02 20.14
CA PHE A 334 -17.47 10.02 21.08
C PHE A 334 -17.27 10.46 22.53
N ARG A 335 -16.12 11.04 22.90
CA ARG A 335 -15.91 11.62 24.25
C ARG A 335 -16.95 12.67 24.58
N ARG A 336 -17.30 13.54 23.62
CA ARG A 336 -18.35 14.55 23.82
C ARG A 336 -19.74 13.93 23.98
N LEU A 337 -20.04 12.87 23.24
CA LEU A 337 -21.30 12.13 23.35
C LEU A 337 -21.39 11.39 24.69
N PHE A 338 -20.35 10.65 25.07
CA PHE A 338 -20.30 9.82 26.27
C PHE A 338 -20.36 10.64 27.56
N ARG A 339 -19.98 11.93 27.56
CA ARG A 339 -20.25 12.81 28.71
C ARG A 339 -21.74 13.07 28.97
N LYS A 340 -22.61 12.79 28.01
CA LYS A 340 -24.07 13.07 28.08
C LYS A 340 -24.91 11.83 28.36
N VAL A 341 -24.29 10.65 28.39
CA VAL A 341 -24.97 9.36 28.53
C VAL A 341 -24.28 8.52 29.59
N ASP A 342 -25.04 7.62 30.21
CA ASP A 342 -24.52 6.68 31.21
C ASP A 342 -24.39 5.26 30.62
N THR A 343 -25.24 4.96 29.65
CA THR A 343 -25.30 3.65 28.98
C THR A 343 -24.99 3.78 27.49
N VAL A 344 -24.17 2.88 26.98
CA VAL A 344 -23.85 2.73 25.56
C VAL A 344 -24.25 1.33 25.11
N ILE A 345 -25.02 1.24 24.02
CA ILE A 345 -25.55 -0.02 23.50
C ILE A 345 -24.98 -0.27 22.11
N PHE A 346 -24.51 -1.47 21.83
CA PHE A 346 -23.98 -1.91 20.54
C PHE A 346 -24.85 -3.01 19.92
N GLU A 347 -24.64 -3.31 18.63
CA GLU A 347 -25.32 -4.42 17.96
C GLU A 347 -25.16 -5.73 18.72
N GLY A 348 -23.94 -6.06 19.12
CA GLY A 348 -23.62 -7.24 19.92
C GLY A 348 -22.26 -7.07 20.58
N PRO A 349 -21.70 -8.14 21.17
CA PRO A 349 -20.43 -8.06 21.86
C PRO A 349 -19.26 -7.83 20.90
N LEU A 350 -18.33 -6.95 21.29
CA LEU A 350 -17.12 -6.58 20.52
C LEU A 350 -15.83 -6.84 21.32
N ASP A 351 -15.90 -7.67 22.35
CA ASP A 351 -14.72 -8.10 23.10
C ASP A 351 -13.89 -9.16 22.32
N ALA A 352 -12.66 -9.38 22.77
CA ALA A 352 -11.71 -10.25 22.08
C ALA A 352 -12.16 -11.72 21.99
N GLU A 353 -12.88 -12.24 22.99
CA GLU A 353 -13.37 -13.62 22.99
C GLU A 353 -14.46 -13.78 21.93
N SER A 354 -15.40 -12.83 21.90
CA SER A 354 -16.45 -12.75 20.90
C SER A 354 -15.91 -12.68 19.46
N LEU A 355 -14.92 -11.82 19.21
CA LEU A 355 -14.29 -11.70 17.88
C LEU A 355 -13.53 -12.98 17.47
N ALA A 356 -12.84 -13.63 18.42
CA ALA A 356 -12.15 -14.89 18.16
C ALA A 356 -13.11 -16.03 17.82
N GLN A 357 -14.29 -16.06 18.44
CA GLN A 357 -15.32 -17.04 18.13
C GLN A 357 -15.88 -16.86 16.72
N VAL A 358 -16.14 -15.61 16.30
CA VAL A 358 -16.55 -15.30 14.91
C VAL A 358 -15.48 -15.76 13.92
N GLU A 359 -14.20 -15.48 14.20
CA GLU A 359 -13.11 -15.90 13.34
C GLU A 359 -12.99 -17.43 13.24
N ALA A 360 -13.09 -18.14 14.36
CA ALA A 360 -13.00 -19.60 14.39
C ALA A 360 -14.14 -20.26 13.59
N CYS A 361 -15.37 -19.73 13.71
CA CYS A 361 -16.51 -20.18 12.93
C CYS A 361 -16.31 -19.92 11.44
N GLY A 362 -15.84 -18.73 11.07
CA GLY A 362 -15.60 -18.34 9.68
C GLY A 362 -14.53 -19.15 8.96
N LYS A 363 -13.48 -19.56 9.69
CA LYS A 363 -12.42 -20.45 9.18
C LYS A 363 -12.85 -21.93 9.06
N SER A 364 -14.06 -22.28 9.51
CA SER A 364 -14.53 -23.67 9.58
C SER A 364 -15.75 -23.86 8.66
N PRO A 365 -15.57 -24.11 7.35
CA PRO A 365 -16.66 -24.32 6.42
C PRO A 365 -17.46 -25.59 6.76
N ASP A 366 -18.74 -25.61 6.36
CA ASP A 366 -19.60 -26.79 6.58
C ASP A 366 -19.07 -28.00 5.80
N PRO A 367 -19.20 -29.23 6.35
CA PRO A 367 -18.82 -30.44 5.65
C PRO A 367 -19.52 -30.55 4.28
N GLY A 368 -18.74 -30.63 3.21
CA GLY A 368 -19.25 -30.73 1.83
C GLY A 368 -19.64 -29.40 1.18
N ALA A 369 -19.40 -28.26 1.83
CA ALA A 369 -19.55 -26.96 1.19
C ALA A 369 -18.66 -26.85 -0.05
N VAL A 370 -19.20 -26.29 -1.14
CA VAL A 370 -18.42 -26.03 -2.36
C VAL A 370 -17.49 -24.85 -2.11
N PRO A 371 -16.16 -25.02 -2.26
CA PRO A 371 -15.21 -23.92 -2.16
C PRO A 371 -15.51 -22.78 -3.15
N LEU A 372 -15.23 -21.53 -2.75
CA LEU A 372 -15.53 -20.37 -3.60
C LEU A 372 -14.66 -20.31 -4.87
N ASP A 373 -13.41 -20.78 -4.78
CA ASP A 373 -12.51 -20.88 -5.93
C ASP A 373 -13.03 -21.84 -7.00
N GLY A 374 -13.76 -22.90 -6.61
CA GLY A 374 -14.48 -23.80 -7.53
C GLY A 374 -15.66 -23.15 -8.28
N LEU A 375 -16.11 -21.96 -7.84
CA LEU A 375 -17.21 -21.20 -8.44
C LEU A 375 -16.74 -19.95 -9.20
N MET A 376 -15.42 -19.78 -9.31
CA MET A 376 -14.77 -18.65 -9.98
C MET A 376 -13.83 -19.17 -11.08
N THR A 377 -13.67 -18.39 -12.13
CA THR A 377 -12.67 -18.65 -13.15
C THR A 377 -11.27 -18.26 -12.66
N GLU A 378 -10.24 -18.90 -13.20
CA GLU A 378 -8.85 -18.56 -12.88
C GLU A 378 -8.53 -17.07 -13.16
N ALA A 379 -9.14 -16.47 -14.19
CA ALA A 379 -8.99 -15.06 -14.51
C ALA A 379 -9.62 -14.13 -13.44
N GLU A 380 -10.76 -14.52 -12.86
CA GLU A 380 -11.40 -13.79 -11.76
C GLU A 380 -10.56 -13.88 -10.47
N ILE A 381 -10.04 -15.06 -10.15
CA ILE A 381 -9.19 -15.27 -8.97
C ILE A 381 -7.91 -14.43 -9.09
N ARG A 382 -7.22 -14.45 -10.24
CA ARG A 382 -6.02 -13.62 -10.46
C ARG A 382 -6.30 -12.13 -10.35
N ARG A 383 -7.46 -11.68 -10.84
CA ARG A 383 -7.88 -10.27 -10.70
C ARG A 383 -8.09 -9.93 -9.23
N LEU A 384 -8.73 -10.80 -8.46
CA LEU A 384 -8.94 -10.61 -7.03
C LEU A 384 -7.60 -10.61 -6.27
N GLU A 385 -6.69 -11.54 -6.57
CA GLU A 385 -5.33 -11.57 -6.03
C GLU A 385 -4.60 -10.24 -6.24
N ARG A 386 -4.69 -9.69 -7.45
CA ARG A 386 -4.09 -8.39 -7.77
C ARG A 386 -4.73 -7.24 -7.00
N VAL A 387 -6.06 -7.21 -6.91
CA VAL A 387 -6.80 -6.16 -6.18
C VAL A 387 -6.53 -6.23 -4.68
N VAL A 388 -6.48 -7.41 -4.09
CA VAL A 388 -6.25 -7.57 -2.64
C VAL A 388 -4.78 -7.36 -2.31
N CYS A 389 -3.87 -8.04 -3.02
CA CYS A 389 -2.49 -8.17 -2.62
C CYS A 389 -1.54 -7.19 -3.33
N GLY A 390 -1.96 -6.60 -4.45
CA GLY A 390 -1.10 -5.77 -5.29
C GLY A 390 -0.25 -6.57 -6.26
N VAL A 391 0.81 -5.94 -6.78
CA VAL A 391 1.74 -6.61 -7.68
C VAL A 391 2.55 -7.62 -6.87
N ARG A 392 2.62 -8.86 -7.33
CA ARG A 392 3.31 -9.97 -6.67
C ARG A 392 4.33 -10.62 -7.58
N GLY A 393 5.17 -11.46 -7.01
CA GLY A 393 6.12 -12.28 -7.76
C GLY A 393 7.48 -11.61 -7.93
N PRO A 394 8.41 -12.27 -8.64
CA PRO A 394 9.81 -11.88 -8.59
C PRO A 394 10.09 -10.48 -9.17
N VAL A 395 9.28 -9.98 -10.10
CA VAL A 395 9.37 -8.58 -10.58
C VAL A 395 8.97 -7.59 -9.48
N ALA A 396 7.87 -7.87 -8.78
CA ALA A 396 7.44 -7.05 -7.65
C ALA A 396 8.46 -7.08 -6.51
N ARG A 397 9.02 -8.26 -6.19
CA ARG A 397 10.10 -8.36 -5.20
C ARG A 397 11.31 -7.54 -5.60
N PHE A 398 11.77 -7.66 -6.86
CA PHE A 398 12.89 -6.88 -7.39
C PHE A 398 12.70 -5.38 -7.25
N LEU A 399 11.48 -4.89 -7.44
CA LEU A 399 11.15 -3.47 -7.31
C LEU A 399 10.74 -3.07 -5.87
N ASN A 400 10.85 -3.97 -4.89
CA ASN A 400 10.42 -3.78 -3.50
C ASN A 400 8.91 -3.45 -3.35
N MET A 401 8.09 -4.05 -4.19
CA MET A 401 6.66 -3.78 -4.36
C MET A 401 5.74 -4.83 -3.74
N GLU A 402 6.28 -5.96 -3.29
CA GLU A 402 5.47 -7.04 -2.72
C GLU A 402 5.09 -6.70 -1.27
N TRP A 403 3.80 -6.76 -0.97
CA TRP A 403 3.30 -6.61 0.39
C TRP A 403 3.60 -7.88 1.18
N GLU A 404 4.57 -7.81 2.10
CA GLU A 404 5.13 -8.98 2.81
C GLU A 404 4.08 -9.80 3.56
N ASP A 405 3.07 -9.15 4.17
CA ASP A 405 2.00 -9.80 4.95
C ASP A 405 0.69 -9.97 4.16
N ALA A 406 0.74 -9.90 2.83
CA ALA A 406 -0.47 -10.00 2.01
C ALA A 406 -1.15 -11.37 2.18
N PRO A 407 -2.50 -11.43 2.30
CA PRO A 407 -3.20 -12.68 2.56
C PRO A 407 -3.05 -13.67 1.40
N ASP A 408 -3.17 -14.97 1.69
CA ASP A 408 -3.36 -15.99 0.67
C ASP A 408 -4.84 -15.99 0.24
N VAL A 409 -5.11 -15.35 -0.90
CA VAL A 409 -6.46 -15.23 -1.44
C VAL A 409 -7.03 -16.60 -1.81
N ARG A 410 -6.20 -17.52 -2.33
CA ARG A 410 -6.66 -18.84 -2.74
C ARG A 410 -7.00 -19.70 -1.54
N GLU A 411 -6.13 -19.69 -0.53
CA GLU A 411 -6.42 -20.34 0.75
C GLU A 411 -7.75 -19.83 1.31
N ARG A 412 -7.95 -18.51 1.38
CA ARG A 412 -9.21 -17.92 1.91
C ARG A 412 -10.43 -18.34 1.11
N LEU A 413 -10.36 -18.38 -0.21
CA LEU A 413 -11.47 -18.84 -1.06
C LEU A 413 -11.75 -20.35 -0.90
N HIS A 414 -10.71 -21.13 -0.59
CA HIS A 414 -10.78 -22.58 -0.53
C HIS A 414 -11.23 -23.12 0.83
N THR A 415 -10.69 -22.56 1.91
CA THR A 415 -10.75 -23.15 3.26
C THR A 415 -11.71 -22.45 4.21
N THR A 416 -12.45 -21.43 3.77
CA THR A 416 -13.27 -20.62 4.68
C THR A 416 -14.72 -20.49 4.22
N ARG A 417 -15.61 -20.13 5.15
CA ARG A 417 -17.00 -19.77 4.84
C ARG A 417 -17.04 -18.54 3.94
N HIS A 418 -18.05 -18.45 3.09
CA HIS A 418 -18.16 -17.38 2.07
C HIS A 418 -18.18 -15.98 2.67
N TRP A 419 -18.89 -15.79 3.78
CA TRP A 419 -18.92 -14.51 4.48
C TRP A 419 -17.56 -14.14 5.09
N TYR A 420 -16.79 -15.13 5.57
CA TYR A 420 -15.46 -14.92 6.14
C TYR A 420 -14.43 -14.58 5.06
N ALA A 421 -14.45 -15.30 3.93
CA ALA A 421 -13.65 -14.95 2.75
C ALA A 421 -13.93 -13.51 2.31
N PHE A 422 -15.21 -13.13 2.25
CA PHE A 422 -15.62 -11.77 1.92
C PHE A 422 -15.02 -10.73 2.86
N PHE A 423 -15.29 -10.84 4.17
CA PHE A 423 -14.82 -9.85 5.13
C PHE A 423 -13.29 -9.80 5.17
N SER A 424 -12.61 -10.95 5.23
CA SER A 424 -11.15 -10.98 5.32
C SER A 424 -10.44 -10.40 4.10
N LEU A 425 -10.88 -10.71 2.87
CA LEU A 425 -10.26 -10.19 1.66
C LEU A 425 -10.57 -8.71 1.44
N TRP A 426 -11.79 -8.28 1.79
CA TRP A 426 -12.16 -6.87 1.78
C TRP A 426 -11.35 -6.07 2.81
N THR A 427 -11.18 -6.59 4.03
CA THR A 427 -10.36 -5.98 5.08
C THR A 427 -8.91 -5.86 4.63
N ALA A 428 -8.31 -6.93 4.11
CA ALA A 428 -6.94 -6.88 3.62
C ALA A 428 -6.76 -5.85 2.49
N PHE A 429 -7.74 -5.74 1.59
CA PHE A 429 -7.75 -4.67 0.59
C PHE A 429 -7.74 -3.28 1.23
N LEU A 430 -8.61 -3.04 2.21
CA LEU A 430 -8.75 -1.75 2.91
C LEU A 430 -7.50 -1.40 3.74
N GLU A 431 -6.91 -2.37 4.45
CA GLU A 431 -5.66 -2.21 5.20
C GLU A 431 -4.52 -1.75 4.31
N ARG A 432 -4.42 -2.34 3.11
CA ARG A 432 -3.46 -1.92 2.08
C ARG A 432 -3.72 -0.51 1.56
N GLN A 433 -4.94 0.00 1.67
CA GLN A 433 -5.28 1.41 1.41
C GLN A 433 -5.08 2.32 2.63
N GLY A 434 -4.53 1.81 3.75
CA GLY A 434 -4.28 2.57 4.97
C GLY A 434 -5.46 2.65 5.94
N TRP A 435 -6.52 1.84 5.75
CA TRP A 435 -7.66 1.80 6.67
C TRP A 435 -7.35 0.79 7.78
N ARG A 436 -7.06 1.28 8.98
CA ARG A 436 -6.60 0.45 10.10
C ARG A 436 -7.51 0.53 11.33
N ASP A 437 -8.55 1.36 11.27
CA ASP A 437 -9.41 1.65 12.40
C ASP A 437 -10.83 1.09 12.17
N SER A 438 -11.60 1.00 13.25
CA SER A 438 -13.00 0.57 13.27
C SER A 438 -13.77 1.55 14.15
N VAL A 439 -14.89 2.07 13.63
CA VAL A 439 -15.67 3.11 14.32
C VAL A 439 -16.40 2.53 15.54
N ASP A 440 -16.93 1.32 15.39
CA ASP A 440 -17.60 0.56 16.44
C ASP A 440 -16.63 0.05 17.52
N LEU A 441 -15.45 -0.47 17.16
CA LEU A 441 -14.43 -0.85 18.15
C LEU A 441 -13.88 0.37 18.91
N GLU A 442 -13.63 1.49 18.22
CA GLU A 442 -13.20 2.73 18.87
C GLU A 442 -14.23 3.20 19.90
N ALA A 443 -15.51 3.23 19.51
CA ALA A 443 -16.60 3.59 20.41
C ALA A 443 -16.71 2.62 21.59
N TRP A 444 -16.56 1.31 21.36
CA TRP A 444 -16.61 0.27 22.40
C TRP A 444 -15.51 0.45 23.44
N HIS A 445 -14.26 0.55 23.02
CA HIS A 445 -13.12 0.74 23.92
C HIS A 445 -13.27 2.04 24.70
N LEU A 446 -13.59 3.14 24.02
CA LEU A 446 -13.71 4.44 24.66
C LEU A 446 -14.88 4.51 25.66
N ALA A 447 -16.00 3.84 25.38
CA ALA A 447 -17.12 3.75 26.32
C ALA A 447 -16.70 3.04 27.62
N ARG A 448 -15.95 1.94 27.52
CA ARG A 448 -15.41 1.20 28.67
C ARG A 448 -14.37 2.02 29.45
N ASP A 449 -13.45 2.67 28.74
CA ASP A 449 -12.43 3.53 29.35
C ASP A 449 -13.04 4.71 30.11
N MET A 450 -14.18 5.21 29.63
CA MET A 450 -14.95 6.27 30.29
C MET A 450 -15.92 5.76 31.37
N GLY A 451 -15.85 4.47 31.73
CA GLY A 451 -16.63 3.86 32.80
C GLY A 451 -18.13 3.77 32.51
N LYS A 452 -18.53 3.71 31.22
CA LYS A 452 -19.94 3.59 30.83
C LYS A 452 -20.45 2.18 30.98
N THR A 453 -21.76 2.03 31.22
CA THR A 453 -22.42 0.73 31.12
C THR A 453 -22.52 0.36 29.65
N VAL A 454 -21.88 -0.75 29.25
CA VAL A 454 -21.88 -1.23 27.86
C VAL A 454 -22.76 -2.47 27.73
N LEU A 455 -23.69 -2.45 26.78
CA LEU A 455 -24.63 -3.54 26.51
C LEU A 455 -24.62 -3.93 25.03
N GLY A 456 -24.89 -5.20 24.73
CA GLY A 456 -25.13 -5.70 23.37
C GLY A 456 -26.62 -5.97 23.13
N MET A 457 -27.12 -5.66 21.93
CA MET A 457 -28.49 -5.99 21.55
C MET A 457 -28.63 -7.42 21.03
N GLU A 458 -27.58 -8.07 20.59
CA GLU A 458 -27.58 -9.43 20.05
C GLU A 458 -26.65 -10.33 20.84
N THR A 459 -27.00 -11.61 20.90
CA THR A 459 -26.08 -12.66 21.34
C THR A 459 -25.08 -12.99 20.23
N MET A 460 -23.99 -13.66 20.60
CA MET A 460 -23.03 -14.18 19.63
C MET A 460 -23.69 -15.13 18.61
N GLU A 461 -24.62 -15.97 19.06
CA GLU A 461 -25.37 -16.89 18.19
C GLU A 461 -26.21 -16.13 17.15
N GLU A 462 -26.88 -15.05 17.54
CA GLU A 462 -27.66 -14.22 16.63
C GLU A 462 -26.78 -13.47 15.61
N GLN A 463 -25.59 -13.03 16.02
CA GLN A 463 -24.62 -12.41 15.11
C GLN A 463 -24.07 -13.42 14.09
N LEU A 464 -23.68 -14.62 14.54
CA LEU A 464 -23.21 -15.69 13.65
C LEU A 464 -24.29 -16.08 12.64
N HIS A 465 -25.53 -16.25 13.10
CA HIS A 465 -26.65 -16.56 12.20
C HIS A 465 -26.83 -15.48 11.12
N SER A 466 -26.65 -14.21 11.48
CA SER A 466 -26.74 -13.10 10.52
C SER A 466 -25.64 -13.12 9.45
N LEU A 467 -24.47 -13.67 9.77
CA LEU A 467 -23.37 -13.88 8.82
C LEU A 467 -23.64 -15.09 7.90
N GLU A 468 -24.20 -16.16 8.44
CA GLU A 468 -24.54 -17.36 7.67
C GLU A 468 -25.59 -17.10 6.58
N VAL A 469 -26.55 -16.21 6.84
CA VAL A 469 -27.60 -15.85 5.86
C VAL A 469 -27.13 -14.89 4.76
N VAL A 470 -25.85 -14.46 4.77
CA VAL A 470 -25.29 -13.65 3.68
C VAL A 470 -25.30 -14.46 2.38
N PRO A 471 -25.95 -13.99 1.29
CA PRO A 471 -26.07 -14.80 0.08
C PRO A 471 -24.73 -14.99 -0.64
N MET A 472 -24.29 -16.23 -0.79
CA MET A 472 -23.09 -16.60 -1.54
C MET A 472 -23.04 -15.99 -2.96
N PRO A 473 -24.13 -15.95 -3.76
CA PRO A 473 -24.09 -15.33 -5.09
C PRO A 473 -23.69 -13.85 -5.05
N ARG A 474 -24.04 -13.12 -3.99
CA ARG A 474 -23.65 -11.70 -3.83
C ARG A 474 -22.19 -11.55 -3.43
N VAL A 475 -21.65 -12.48 -2.63
CA VAL A 475 -20.21 -12.52 -2.33
C VAL A 475 -19.40 -12.76 -3.61
N LEU A 476 -19.81 -13.74 -4.42
CA LEU A 476 -19.16 -14.02 -5.71
C LEU A 476 -19.26 -12.82 -6.65
N ASP A 477 -20.43 -12.20 -6.77
CA ASP A 477 -20.61 -10.99 -7.58
C ASP A 477 -19.70 -9.84 -7.13
N PHE A 478 -19.59 -9.63 -5.81
CA PHE A 478 -18.71 -8.61 -5.24
C PHE A 478 -17.22 -8.87 -5.56
N PHE A 479 -16.77 -10.13 -5.53
CA PHE A 479 -15.41 -10.51 -5.94
C PHE A 479 -15.18 -10.33 -7.44
N ARG A 480 -16.14 -10.70 -8.29
CA ARG A 480 -16.05 -10.50 -9.75
C ARG A 480 -15.91 -9.02 -10.13
N HIS A 481 -16.54 -8.15 -9.35
CA HIS A 481 -16.47 -6.70 -9.50
C HIS A 481 -15.36 -6.04 -8.66
N CYS A 482 -14.34 -6.79 -8.22
CA CYS A 482 -13.24 -6.27 -7.40
C CYS A 482 -12.51 -5.06 -8.00
N GLY A 483 -12.49 -4.89 -9.32
CA GLY A 483 -11.94 -3.70 -9.97
C GLY A 483 -12.61 -2.38 -9.56
N GLN A 484 -13.83 -2.41 -9.03
CA GLN A 484 -14.59 -1.23 -8.61
C GLN A 484 -14.42 -0.88 -7.12
N TRP A 485 -13.76 -1.75 -6.34
CA TRP A 485 -13.62 -1.63 -4.88
C TRP A 485 -13.05 -0.29 -4.41
N ARG A 486 -12.07 0.26 -5.13
CA ARG A 486 -11.47 1.56 -4.81
C ARG A 486 -12.43 2.73 -5.02
N SER A 487 -13.27 2.65 -6.06
CA SER A 487 -14.32 3.65 -6.32
C SER A 487 -15.38 3.59 -5.22
N TYR A 488 -15.82 2.36 -4.88
CA TYR A 488 -16.74 2.10 -3.79
C TYR A 488 -16.22 2.67 -2.46
N MET A 489 -14.98 2.38 -2.09
CA MET A 489 -14.30 2.91 -0.90
C MET A 489 -14.33 4.45 -0.86
N LYS A 490 -13.94 5.12 -1.95
CA LYS A 490 -13.89 6.59 -2.03
C LYS A 490 -15.27 7.24 -1.93
N ARG A 491 -16.27 6.66 -2.59
CA ARG A 491 -17.65 7.14 -2.51
C ARG A 491 -18.21 6.96 -1.09
N ASN A 492 -17.96 5.81 -0.48
CA ASN A 492 -18.43 5.50 0.87
C ASN A 492 -17.86 6.49 1.90
N ILE A 493 -16.53 6.67 1.95
CA ILE A 493 -15.91 7.62 2.90
C ILE A 493 -16.36 9.07 2.68
N TYR A 494 -16.54 9.47 1.43
CA TYR A 494 -16.98 10.82 1.08
C TYR A 494 -18.36 11.13 1.65
N HIS A 495 -19.32 10.22 1.52
CA HIS A 495 -20.68 10.40 2.03
C HIS A 495 -20.77 10.14 3.53
N TYR A 496 -20.04 9.15 4.06
CA TYR A 496 -19.99 8.85 5.49
C TYR A 496 -19.54 10.05 6.31
N LEU A 497 -18.42 10.68 5.92
CA LEU A 497 -17.91 11.87 6.61
C LEU A 497 -18.86 13.08 6.56
N ARG A 498 -19.83 13.06 5.66
CA ARG A 498 -20.81 14.14 5.49
C ARG A 498 -22.14 13.84 6.17
N GLY A 499 -22.31 12.64 6.72
CA GLY A 499 -23.57 12.20 7.31
C GLY A 499 -24.63 11.87 6.25
N GLU A 500 -24.25 11.49 5.03
CA GLU A 500 -25.17 11.30 3.91
C GLU A 500 -25.50 9.80 3.74
N LEU A 501 -26.57 9.32 4.37
CA LEU A 501 -26.91 7.90 4.42
C LEU A 501 -27.31 7.31 3.05
N GLU A 502 -28.25 7.95 2.36
CA GLU A 502 -28.83 7.43 1.13
C GLU A 502 -27.79 7.35 0.00
N PRO A 503 -26.99 8.40 -0.28
CA PRO A 503 -25.94 8.33 -1.29
C PRO A 503 -24.78 7.40 -0.93
N MET A 504 -24.48 7.23 0.38
CA MET A 504 -23.46 6.29 0.85
C MET A 504 -23.83 4.84 0.55
N MET A 505 -25.13 4.52 0.60
CA MET A 505 -25.60 3.16 0.46
C MET A 505 -25.60 2.65 -0.98
N GLY A 506 -25.58 3.56 -1.97
CA GLY A 506 -25.57 3.22 -3.39
C GLY A 506 -26.84 2.47 -3.81
N THR A 507 -26.75 1.63 -4.84
CA THR A 507 -27.84 0.69 -5.16
C THR A 507 -27.80 -0.49 -4.18
N SER A 508 -28.96 -1.04 -3.81
CA SER A 508 -29.10 -2.18 -2.88
C SER A 508 -28.39 -3.47 -3.33
N THR A 509 -27.71 -3.46 -4.46
CA THR A 509 -26.99 -4.56 -5.11
C THR A 509 -25.49 -4.61 -4.79
N GLU A 510 -24.89 -3.56 -4.24
CA GLU A 510 -23.43 -3.40 -4.28
C GLU A 510 -22.65 -4.07 -3.12
N PHE A 511 -23.26 -4.32 -1.96
CA PHE A 511 -22.55 -4.92 -0.81
C PHE A 511 -23.22 -6.24 -0.39
N PRO A 512 -22.47 -7.34 -0.14
CA PRO A 512 -23.06 -8.67 0.11
C PRO A 512 -23.99 -8.75 1.30
N THR A 513 -23.70 -8.00 2.38
CA THR A 513 -24.48 -8.05 3.64
C THR A 513 -25.70 -7.12 3.65
N ARG A 514 -25.90 -6.31 2.60
CA ARG A 514 -27.02 -5.35 2.51
C ARG A 514 -28.25 -5.99 1.88
N THR A 515 -28.82 -6.99 2.54
CA THR A 515 -30.04 -7.68 2.08
C THR A 515 -31.19 -7.49 3.06
N GLN A 516 -32.43 -7.60 2.58
CA GLN A 516 -33.60 -7.57 3.46
C GLN A 516 -33.52 -8.65 4.55
N GLN A 517 -33.08 -9.88 4.20
CA GLN A 517 -32.96 -10.97 5.16
C GLN A 517 -31.91 -10.70 6.25
N VAL A 518 -30.82 -10.01 5.93
CA VAL A 518 -29.78 -9.64 6.92
C VAL A 518 -30.19 -8.40 7.72
N ILE A 519 -30.82 -7.39 7.11
CA ILE A 519 -31.08 -6.08 7.74
C ILE A 519 -32.46 -6.03 8.41
N ASP A 520 -33.53 -6.46 7.74
CA ASP A 520 -34.90 -6.19 8.18
C ASP A 520 -35.28 -6.90 9.49
N PHE A 521 -34.86 -8.16 9.64
CA PHE A 521 -35.10 -8.92 10.87
C PHE A 521 -34.26 -8.39 12.03
N ARG A 522 -33.04 -7.93 11.76
CA ARG A 522 -32.16 -7.33 12.78
C ARG A 522 -32.66 -5.97 13.24
N ASP A 523 -33.16 -5.13 12.31
CA ASP A 523 -33.71 -3.81 12.65
C ASP A 523 -34.89 -3.90 13.62
N GLN A 524 -35.78 -4.88 13.42
CA GLN A 524 -36.90 -5.11 14.33
C GLN A 524 -36.41 -5.55 15.72
N ARG A 525 -35.44 -6.48 15.78
CA ARG A 525 -34.82 -6.91 17.04
C ARG A 525 -34.15 -5.73 17.76
N PHE A 526 -33.36 -4.93 17.04
CA PHE A 526 -32.70 -3.75 17.57
C PHE A 526 -33.71 -2.76 18.13
N ARG A 527 -34.78 -2.47 17.38
CA ARG A 527 -35.89 -1.61 17.84
C ARG A 527 -36.44 -2.09 19.17
N GLU A 528 -36.82 -3.37 19.27
CA GLU A 528 -37.42 -3.93 20.47
C GLU A 528 -36.48 -3.90 21.68
N ARG A 529 -35.20 -4.22 21.48
CA ARG A 529 -34.21 -4.33 22.57
C ARG A 529 -33.66 -2.97 23.01
N MET A 530 -33.52 -1.99 22.11
CA MET A 530 -33.06 -0.65 22.49
C MET A 530 -34.17 0.20 23.12
N ARG A 531 -35.44 0.02 22.71
CA ARG A 531 -36.56 0.90 23.08
C ARG A 531 -36.68 1.16 24.59
N PRO A 532 -36.66 0.15 25.48
CA PRO A 532 -36.78 0.36 26.93
C PRO A 532 -35.68 1.25 27.53
N PHE A 533 -34.53 1.34 26.87
CA PHE A 533 -33.41 2.16 27.28
C PHE A 533 -33.53 3.58 26.72
N ILE A 534 -33.76 3.72 25.41
CA ILE A 534 -33.82 5.03 24.76
C ILE A 534 -35.01 5.88 25.23
N GLU A 535 -36.11 5.27 25.68
CA GLU A 535 -37.27 5.95 26.28
C GLU A 535 -36.96 6.55 27.66
N LYS A 536 -36.06 5.94 28.44
CA LYS A 536 -35.63 6.48 29.74
C LYS A 536 -34.73 7.71 29.59
N GLY A 537 -34.04 7.84 28.45
CA GLY A 537 -33.06 8.90 28.19
C GLY A 537 -31.66 8.55 28.69
N GLY A 538 -30.66 9.33 28.26
CA GLY A 538 -29.28 9.18 28.72
C GLY A 538 -28.54 7.98 28.10
N VAL A 539 -28.95 7.56 26.90
CA VAL A 539 -28.42 6.37 26.20
C VAL A 539 -27.85 6.74 24.84
N ALA A 540 -26.74 6.12 24.45
CA ALA A 540 -26.23 6.15 23.08
C ALA A 540 -26.23 4.75 22.47
N VAL A 541 -26.85 4.58 21.30
CA VAL A 541 -26.92 3.30 20.57
C VAL A 541 -25.99 3.35 19.35
N PHE A 542 -25.22 2.31 19.11
CA PHE A 542 -24.29 2.16 17.99
C PHE A 542 -24.70 0.94 17.15
N VAL A 543 -25.13 1.23 15.92
CA VAL A 543 -25.50 0.23 14.91
C VAL A 543 -24.75 0.52 13.62
N GLY A 544 -24.49 -0.50 12.80
CA GLY A 544 -23.93 -0.36 11.47
C GLY A 544 -24.76 0.63 10.65
N ALA A 545 -24.09 1.51 9.92
CA ALA A 545 -24.74 2.64 9.26
C ALA A 545 -25.89 2.26 8.30
N ALA A 546 -25.88 1.04 7.76
CA ALA A 546 -26.96 0.51 6.93
C ALA A 546 -28.31 0.44 7.67
N HIS A 547 -28.30 0.06 8.94
CA HIS A 547 -29.50 -0.06 9.79
C HIS A 547 -30.22 1.28 9.98
N MET A 548 -29.48 2.39 9.92
CA MET A 548 -30.05 3.74 10.05
C MET A 548 -30.99 4.14 8.91
N LEU A 549 -30.96 3.44 7.76
CA LEU A 549 -31.94 3.69 6.70
C LEU A 549 -33.37 3.46 7.20
N ARG A 550 -33.60 2.34 7.90
CA ARG A 550 -34.93 1.94 8.35
C ARG A 550 -35.21 2.32 9.80
N LEU A 551 -34.21 2.27 10.69
CA LEU A 551 -34.38 2.59 12.10
C LEU A 551 -34.85 4.03 12.32
N ARG A 552 -34.43 5.01 11.51
CA ARG A 552 -34.95 6.40 11.61
C ARG A 552 -36.47 6.45 11.45
N ARG A 553 -37.01 5.70 10.49
CA ARG A 553 -38.46 5.56 10.27
C ARG A 553 -39.12 4.84 11.44
N MET A 554 -38.62 3.68 11.84
CA MET A 554 -39.21 2.87 12.91
C MET A 554 -39.26 3.61 14.25
N LEU A 555 -38.21 4.37 14.57
CA LEU A 555 -38.17 5.20 15.77
C LEU A 555 -39.14 6.38 15.70
N THR A 556 -39.33 6.96 14.52
CA THR A 556 -40.36 8.00 14.30
C THR A 556 -41.77 7.43 14.50
N GLU A 557 -42.03 6.21 13.99
CA GLU A 557 -43.28 5.47 14.23
C GLU A 557 -43.50 5.14 15.72
N ASP A 558 -42.43 4.93 16.50
CA ASP A 558 -42.48 4.78 17.96
C ASP A 558 -42.68 6.11 18.73
N GLY A 559 -42.88 7.22 18.02
CA GLY A 559 -43.14 8.55 18.59
C GLY A 559 -41.90 9.31 19.03
N PHE A 560 -40.71 8.94 18.55
CA PHE A 560 -39.50 9.74 18.74
C PHE A 560 -39.41 10.86 17.70
N THR A 561 -39.00 12.03 18.14
CA THR A 561 -38.43 13.04 17.24
C THR A 561 -36.99 12.62 16.92
N VAL A 562 -36.71 12.34 15.65
CA VAL A 562 -35.39 11.91 15.18
C VAL A 562 -34.72 13.07 14.45
N ARG A 563 -33.64 13.61 15.01
CA ARG A 563 -32.91 14.76 14.47
C ARG A 563 -31.47 14.42 14.16
N GLN A 564 -31.02 14.62 12.92
CA GLN A 564 -29.61 14.41 12.59
C GLN A 564 -28.73 15.48 13.23
N VAL A 565 -27.64 15.06 13.86
CA VAL A 565 -26.66 15.97 14.45
C VAL A 565 -25.70 16.42 13.36
N ARG A 566 -25.63 17.73 13.13
CA ARG A 566 -24.70 18.37 12.17
C ARG A 566 -23.51 18.97 12.94
N PRO A 567 -22.35 18.26 13.01
CA PRO A 567 -21.30 18.58 13.99
C PRO A 567 -20.52 19.85 13.68
N THR A 568 -20.52 20.33 12.44
CA THR A 568 -19.81 21.56 12.04
C THR A 568 -20.70 22.48 11.19
N TRP A 569 -20.27 23.74 11.03
CA TRP A 569 -20.96 24.71 10.17
C TRP A 569 -21.04 24.24 8.70
N ILE A 570 -20.02 23.52 8.21
CA ILE A 570 -20.00 22.95 6.85
C ILE A 570 -21.14 21.94 6.68
N HIS A 571 -21.39 21.09 7.67
CA HIS A 571 -22.49 20.12 7.62
C HIS A 571 -23.85 20.82 7.56
N ARG A 572 -24.05 21.86 8.38
CA ARG A 572 -25.29 22.64 8.39
C ARG A 572 -25.52 23.39 7.07
N MET A 573 -24.47 24.00 6.52
CA MET A 573 -24.54 24.70 5.25
C MET A 573 -24.91 23.75 4.10
N ARG A 574 -24.29 22.56 4.05
CA ARG A 574 -24.58 21.56 3.00
C ARG A 574 -26.01 21.04 3.08
N ALA A 575 -26.50 20.71 4.28
CA ALA A 575 -27.88 20.30 4.48
C ALA A 575 -28.86 21.37 3.96
N ARG A 576 -28.60 22.65 4.31
CA ARG A 576 -29.41 23.78 3.84
C ARG A 576 -29.41 23.95 2.33
N LEU A 577 -28.26 23.76 1.66
CA LEU A 577 -28.15 23.83 0.20
C LEU A 577 -28.94 22.70 -0.51
N ARG A 578 -29.16 21.57 0.16
CA ARG A 578 -29.93 20.44 -0.36
C ARG A 578 -31.41 20.48 0.01
N GLY A 579 -31.84 21.48 0.79
CA GLY A 579 -33.19 21.52 1.34
C GLY A 579 -33.47 20.40 2.36
N GLU A 580 -32.45 19.79 2.94
CA GLU A 580 -32.60 18.77 3.98
C GLU A 580 -32.98 19.43 5.31
N ASP A 581 -34.11 19.02 5.90
CA ASP A 581 -34.44 19.32 7.30
C ASP A 581 -33.58 18.41 8.20
N ASP A 582 -33.15 18.92 9.36
CA ASP A 582 -32.46 18.08 10.34
C ASP A 582 -33.43 17.06 10.96
N LEU A 583 -34.75 17.34 10.93
CA LEU A 583 -35.81 16.43 11.33
C LEU A 583 -36.08 15.38 10.25
N TYR A 584 -35.97 14.11 10.61
CA TYR A 584 -36.46 13.03 9.76
C TYR A 584 -37.98 13.04 9.73
N ARG A 585 -38.57 13.00 8.54
CA ARG A 585 -40.02 12.91 8.32
C ARG A 585 -40.32 11.65 7.51
N ILE A 586 -41.40 10.96 7.88
CA ILE A 586 -41.87 9.81 7.11
C ILE A 586 -42.34 10.34 5.73
N PRO A 587 -41.80 9.83 4.61
CA PRO A 587 -42.26 10.21 3.28
C PRO A 587 -43.76 9.95 3.13
N ALA A 588 -44.51 10.87 2.52
CA ALA A 588 -45.93 10.65 2.22
C ALA A 588 -46.07 9.53 1.16
N ASP A 589 -47.14 8.73 1.25
CA ASP A 589 -47.47 7.70 0.26
C ASP A 589 -47.78 8.36 -1.11
N GLY A 590 -46.73 8.61 -1.89
CA GLY A 590 -46.81 9.32 -3.17
C GLY A 590 -45.44 9.61 -3.81
N ASP A 591 -44.36 9.64 -3.02
CA ASP A 591 -42.98 9.86 -3.51
C ASP A 591 -42.18 8.55 -3.59
N ARG A 592 -42.64 7.59 -4.38
CA ARG A 592 -41.84 6.41 -4.78
C ARG A 592 -41.80 6.23 -6.29
#